data_AF-A6P183-F1
#
_entry.id   AF-A6P183-F1
#
_cell.length_a   1.000
_cell.length_b   1.000
_cell.length_c   1.000
_cell.angle_alpha   90.00
_cell.angle_beta   90.00
_cell.angle_gamma   90.00
#
_symmetry.space_group_name_H-M   'P 1'
#
loop_
_entity.id
_entity.type
_entity.pdbx_description
1 polymer ?
#
loop_
_entity_poly.entity_id
_entity_poly.type
_entity_poly.pdbx_seq_one_letter_code
_entity_poly.pdbx_strand_id
1 'polypeptide(L)'
;MTPLFPFFPVFVENPAEMRYTVIQEKKRLPEGTAMLFQKSIEPRCAYCTRSAPLDEDTLLCAKKGVVSPGNHCRAFQYDPFKRIPPRPVAPDFSKLKDEDFRL
;
A
#
# COMPACT_ATOMS: atom_id res chain seq x y z
N MET A 1 -39.77 -34.07 -14.22
CA MET A 1 -38.47 -34.67 -14.58
C MET A 1 -37.70 -33.63 -15.40
N THR A 2 -36.42 -33.44 -15.09
CA THR A 2 -35.40 -32.58 -15.76
C THR A 2 -35.53 -31.06 -15.58
N PRO A 3 -34.38 -30.35 -15.45
CA PRO A 3 -34.08 -29.65 -14.22
C PRO A 3 -33.77 -28.15 -14.36
N LEU A 4 -33.79 -27.49 -13.21
CA LEU A 4 -32.92 -26.39 -12.78
C LEU A 4 -31.65 -26.24 -13.63
N PHE A 5 -31.39 -25.03 -14.12
CA PHE A 5 -30.21 -24.21 -13.79
C PHE A 5 -30.30 -22.90 -14.59
N PRO A 6 -30.60 -21.74 -13.97
CA PRO A 6 -30.40 -20.46 -14.64
C PRO A 6 -28.89 -20.19 -14.74
N PHE A 7 -28.44 -20.10 -15.98
CA PHE A 7 -27.11 -19.67 -16.41
C PHE A 7 -26.92 -18.22 -15.98
N PHE A 8 -26.32 -17.99 -14.81
CA PHE A 8 -25.89 -16.66 -14.41
C PHE A 8 -24.54 -16.36 -15.09
N PRO A 9 -24.44 -15.31 -15.93
CA PRO A 9 -23.15 -14.84 -16.39
C PRO A 9 -22.36 -14.31 -15.18
N VAL A 10 -21.16 -14.85 -14.99
CA VAL A 10 -20.16 -14.35 -14.05
C VAL A 10 -19.79 -12.95 -14.50
N PHE A 11 -20.42 -11.97 -13.86
CA PHE A 11 -20.02 -10.58 -13.94
C PHE A 11 -18.67 -10.47 -13.24
N VAL A 12 -17.58 -10.39 -14.01
CA VAL A 12 -16.26 -10.01 -13.49
C VAL A 12 -16.34 -8.53 -13.14
N GLU A 13 -16.90 -8.26 -11.97
CA GLU A 13 -16.75 -7.00 -11.28
C GLU A 13 -15.33 -6.94 -10.76
N ASN A 14 -14.48 -6.30 -11.54
CA ASN A 14 -13.14 -5.89 -11.21
C ASN A 14 -13.14 -5.13 -9.86
N PRO A 15 -12.61 -5.70 -8.76
CA PRO A 15 -12.64 -5.06 -7.44
C PRO A 15 -11.50 -4.04 -7.26
N ALA A 16 -10.79 -3.68 -8.34
CA ALA A 16 -9.61 -2.81 -8.29
C ALA A 16 -9.93 -1.31 -8.39
N GLU A 17 -11.16 -0.93 -8.73
CA GLU A 17 -11.54 0.47 -8.76
C GLU A 17 -12.39 0.85 -7.54
N MET A 18 -11.97 1.94 -6.91
CA MET A 18 -12.89 2.95 -6.42
C MET A 18 -13.30 2.94 -4.95
N ARG A 19 -12.42 2.57 -4.01
CA ARG A 19 -12.55 3.05 -2.60
C ARG A 19 -11.22 3.41 -1.93
N TYR A 20 -10.36 4.16 -2.61
CA TYR A 20 -9.44 5.05 -1.91
C TYR A 20 -10.19 6.32 -1.46
N THR A 21 -11.25 6.15 -0.68
CA THR A 21 -11.81 7.27 0.08
C THR A 21 -10.81 7.61 1.16
N VAL A 22 -10.05 8.69 0.92
CA VAL A 22 -9.24 9.39 1.92
C VAL A 22 -10.16 9.80 3.06
N ILE A 23 -10.24 8.97 4.11
CA ILE A 23 -10.77 9.40 5.41
C ILE A 23 -9.60 10.06 6.13
N GLN A 24 -9.31 11.32 5.78
CA GLN A 24 -8.57 12.23 6.65
C GLN A 24 -9.57 12.80 7.68
N GLU A 25 -10.07 11.95 8.58
CA GLU A 25 -10.64 12.43 9.83
C GLU A 25 -9.50 12.64 10.81
N LYS A 26 -9.17 13.92 10.96
CA LYS A 26 -8.21 14.53 11.88
C LYS A 26 -8.55 14.18 13.34
N LYS A 27 -8.25 12.96 13.78
CA LYS A 27 -8.24 12.61 15.22
C LYS A 27 -6.92 13.06 15.82
N ARG A 28 -6.98 14.16 16.58
CA ARG A 28 -5.93 14.67 17.47
C ARG A 28 -5.40 13.52 18.34
N LEU A 29 -4.17 13.08 18.09
CA LEU A 29 -3.50 12.05 18.90
C LEU A 29 -2.80 12.72 20.10
N PRO A 30 -2.83 12.12 21.31
CA PRO A 30 -2.14 12.65 22.48
C PRO A 30 -0.62 12.56 22.32
N GLU A 31 0.06 13.66 22.62
CA GLU A 31 1.51 13.79 22.64
C GLU A 31 2.08 12.88 23.75
N GLY A 32 3.09 12.06 23.44
CA GLY A 32 3.83 11.37 24.49
C GLY A 32 4.56 10.08 24.16
N THR A 33 4.35 9.44 23.00
CA THR A 33 5.25 8.39 22.47
C THR A 33 5.20 8.41 20.95
N ALA A 34 6.25 8.93 20.31
CA ALA A 34 6.34 9.03 18.86
C ALA A 34 6.53 7.63 18.25
N MET A 35 5.45 6.89 18.04
CA MET A 35 5.50 5.76 17.11
C MET A 35 5.64 6.36 15.72
N LEU A 36 6.86 6.29 15.17
CA LEU A 36 7.25 6.80 13.84
C LEU A 36 6.40 6.21 12.70
N PHE A 37 5.59 5.18 12.97
CA PHE A 37 4.80 4.46 11.98
C PHE A 37 3.31 4.44 12.35
N GLN A 38 2.48 4.73 11.35
CA GLN A 38 1.03 4.62 11.46
C GLN A 38 0.62 3.18 11.78
N LYS A 39 -0.21 2.99 12.81
CA LYS A 39 -0.70 1.67 13.24
C LYS A 39 -1.76 1.09 12.28
N SER A 40 -2.48 1.95 11.55
CA SER A 40 -3.57 1.57 10.65
C SER A 40 -3.13 1.77 9.20
N ILE A 41 -2.49 0.76 8.61
CA ILE A 41 -2.13 0.72 7.18
C ILE A 41 -2.94 -0.41 6.54
N GLU A 42 -3.47 -0.18 5.34
CA GLU A 42 -4.12 -1.24 4.56
C GLU A 42 -3.13 -2.38 4.32
N PRO A 43 -3.45 -3.62 4.75
CA PRO A 43 -2.56 -4.74 4.56
C PRO A 43 -2.46 -5.04 3.06
N ARG A 44 -1.24 -4.99 2.50
CA ARG A 44 -0.96 -5.32 1.11
C ARG A 44 0.29 -6.18 1.01
N CYS A 45 0.25 -7.23 0.19
CA CYS A 45 1.37 -8.14 -0.04
C CYS A 45 2.56 -7.41 -0.66
N ALA A 46 2.35 -6.32 -1.40
CA ALA A 46 3.42 -5.44 -1.88
C ALA A 46 4.36 -4.95 -0.75
N TYR A 47 3.81 -4.70 0.44
CA TYR A 47 4.55 -4.15 1.58
C TYR A 47 4.80 -5.18 2.68
N CYS A 48 4.61 -6.47 2.39
CA CYS A 48 4.80 -7.53 3.37
C CYS A 48 6.28 -7.93 3.44
N THR A 49 6.86 -8.11 4.62
CA THR A 49 8.25 -8.63 4.74
C THR A 49 8.44 -10.01 4.08
N ARG A 50 7.37 -10.81 4.03
CA ARG A 50 7.39 -12.22 3.56
C ARG A 50 7.11 -12.40 2.06
N SER A 51 6.84 -11.33 1.32
CA SER A 51 6.64 -11.39 -0.12
C SER A 51 7.96 -11.15 -0.87
N ALA A 52 8.16 -11.87 -1.96
CA ALA A 52 9.23 -11.62 -2.91
C ALA A 52 8.61 -11.20 -4.26
N PRO A 53 9.17 -10.21 -4.97
CA PRO A 53 8.76 -9.92 -6.34
C PRO A 53 9.10 -11.12 -7.24
N LEU A 54 8.15 -11.55 -8.07
CA LEU A 54 8.39 -12.54 -9.12
C LEU A 54 8.39 -11.86 -10.47
N ASP A 55 7.31 -11.14 -10.78
CA ASP A 55 7.16 -10.29 -11.96
C ASP A 55 6.69 -8.89 -11.54
N GLU A 56 6.38 -8.03 -12.51
CA GLU A 56 5.89 -6.66 -12.28
C GLU A 56 4.53 -6.63 -11.56
N ASP A 57 3.66 -7.59 -11.87
CA ASP A 57 2.28 -7.66 -11.35
C ASP A 57 2.04 -8.82 -10.36
N THR A 58 3.04 -9.64 -10.10
CA THR A 58 2.93 -10.85 -9.28
C THR A 58 4.01 -10.92 -8.22
N LEU A 59 3.60 -11.32 -7.02
CA LEU A 59 4.47 -11.52 -5.87
C LEU A 59 4.35 -12.97 -5.41
N LEU A 60 5.47 -13.55 -5.01
CA LEU A 60 5.50 -14.83 -4.30
C LEU A 60 5.36 -14.59 -2.80
N CYS A 61 4.27 -15.08 -2.23
CA CYS A 61 4.05 -15.12 -0.79
C CYS A 61 4.39 -16.51 -0.25
N ALA A 62 5.27 -16.59 0.75
CA ALA A 62 5.66 -17.86 1.38
C ALA A 62 4.49 -18.70 1.95
N LYS A 63 3.31 -18.10 2.18
CA LYS A 63 2.11 -18.81 2.69
C LYS A 63 1.03 -19.10 1.64
N LYS A 64 0.87 -18.24 0.64
CA LYS A 64 -0.22 -18.33 -0.35
C LYS A 64 0.27 -18.76 -1.74
N GLY A 65 1.57 -18.70 -2.02
CA GLY A 65 2.11 -18.86 -3.36
C GLY A 65 2.05 -17.54 -4.15
N VAL A 66 1.75 -17.62 -5.45
CA VAL A 66 1.66 -16.47 -6.34
C VAL A 66 0.41 -15.64 -6.00
N VAL A 67 0.60 -14.35 -5.72
CA VAL A 67 -0.46 -13.40 -5.36
C VAL A 67 -0.25 -12.07 -6.05
N SER A 68 -1.33 -11.34 -6.32
CA SER A 68 -1.22 -9.95 -6.81
C SER A 68 -0.77 -9.00 -5.68
N PRO A 69 -0.14 -7.85 -6.01
CA PRO A 69 0.39 -6.90 -5.03
C PRO A 69 -0.68 -6.30 -4.10
N GLY A 70 -1.93 -6.18 -4.59
CA GLY A 70 -3.07 -5.67 -3.83
C GLY A 70 -3.69 -6.65 -2.85
N ASN A 71 -3.37 -7.94 -2.94
CA ASN A 71 -3.88 -8.95 -2.00
C ASN A 71 -3.19 -8.86 -0.64
N HIS A 72 -3.74 -9.51 0.38
CA HIS A 72 -3.08 -9.65 1.68
C HIS A 72 -3.11 -11.08 2.21
N CYS A 73 -2.14 -11.40 3.06
CA CYS A 73 -2.10 -12.67 3.80
C CYS A 73 -2.50 -12.43 5.27
N ARG A 74 -3.00 -13.47 5.95
CA ARG A 74 -3.36 -13.38 7.39
C ARG A 74 -2.17 -13.05 8.29
N ALA A 75 -0.96 -13.43 7.88
CA ALA A 75 0.29 -13.14 8.58
C ALA A 75 0.99 -11.90 7.98
N PHE A 76 0.23 -10.85 7.70
CA PHE A 76 0.80 -9.61 7.17
C PHE A 76 1.74 -8.97 8.20
N GLN A 77 2.92 -8.54 7.73
CA GLN A 77 3.88 -7.80 8.51
C GLN A 77 4.44 -6.69 7.63
N TYR A 78 4.23 -5.45 8.03
CA TYR A 78 4.62 -4.27 7.26
C TYR A 78 6.15 -4.13 7.21
N ASP A 79 6.68 -3.95 6.00
CA ASP A 79 8.09 -3.66 5.73
C ASP A 79 8.25 -2.20 5.24
N PRO A 80 8.80 -1.30 6.07
CA PRO A 80 9.04 0.08 5.68
C PRO A 80 9.97 0.23 4.47
N PHE A 81 10.92 -0.69 4.27
CA PHE A 81 11.93 -0.56 3.22
C PHE A 81 11.39 -0.85 1.81
N LYS A 82 10.24 -1.52 1.72
CA LYS A 82 9.57 -1.78 0.44
C LYS A 82 8.81 -0.57 -0.08
N ARG A 83 8.58 0.46 0.74
CA ARG A 83 8.07 1.75 0.26
C ARG A 83 9.23 2.57 -0.28
N ILE A 84 9.40 2.54 -1.58
CA ILE A 84 10.28 3.47 -2.28
C ILE A 84 9.48 4.76 -2.49
N PRO A 85 9.81 5.88 -1.81
CA PRO A 85 9.15 7.14 -2.06
C PRO A 85 9.43 7.58 -3.51
N PRO A 86 8.49 8.27 -4.17
CA PRO A 86 8.77 8.86 -5.47
C PRO A 86 10.00 9.77 -5.36
N ARG A 87 10.83 9.79 -6.39
CA ARG A 87 12.05 10.61 -6.38
C ARG A 87 11.66 12.06 -6.09
N PRO A 88 12.27 12.70 -5.07
CA PRO A 88 11.96 14.09 -4.77
C PRO A 88 12.28 14.94 -5.99
N VAL A 89 11.41 15.90 -6.27
CA VAL A 89 11.68 16.93 -7.28
C VAL A 89 12.96 17.64 -6.87
N ALA A 90 13.85 17.90 -7.84
CA ALA A 90 15.08 18.60 -7.58
C ALA A 90 14.75 19.94 -6.89
N PRO A 91 15.33 20.22 -5.71
CA PRO A 91 15.08 21.47 -5.03
C PRO A 91 15.61 22.64 -5.86
N ASP A 92 14.77 23.67 -6.02
CA ASP A 92 15.15 24.91 -6.69
C ASP A 92 15.98 25.78 -5.74
N PHE A 93 17.30 25.77 -5.90
CA PHE A 93 18.23 26.54 -5.08
C PHE A 93 18.33 28.03 -5.47
N SER A 94 17.67 28.46 -6.54
CA SER A 94 17.75 29.84 -7.06
C SER A 94 17.28 30.92 -6.08
N LYS A 95 16.57 30.54 -5.02
CA LYS A 95 16.01 31.46 -4.02
C LYS A 95 16.83 31.55 -2.73
N LEU A 96 17.78 30.63 -2.52
CA LEU A 96 18.62 30.64 -1.31
C LEU A 96 19.79 31.59 -1.50
N LYS A 97 20.09 32.38 -0.47
CA LYS A 97 21.25 33.29 -0.43
C LYS A 97 22.29 32.73 0.52
N ASP A 98 23.54 33.13 0.35
CA ASP A 98 24.65 32.68 1.21
C ASP A 98 24.45 33.02 2.69
N GLU A 99 23.67 34.07 2.98
CA GLU A 99 23.32 34.47 4.35
C GLU A 99 22.40 33.45 5.06
N ASP A 100 21.64 32.64 4.31
CA ASP A 100 20.78 31.59 4.87
C ASP A 100 21.59 30.41 5.46
N PHE A 101 22.89 30.35 5.17
CA PHE A 101 23.80 29.26 5.58
C PHE A 101 24.79 29.68 6.67
N ARG A 102 24.74 30.92 7.16
CA ARG A 102 25.60 31.42 8.25
C ARG A 102 24.89 31.28 9.60
N LEU A 103 25.61 30.71 10.57
CA LEU A 103 25.10 30.35 11.90
C LEU A 103 25.45 31.41 12.96
#